data_AF-A0A3P6HXJ8-F1
#
_entry.id   AF-A0A3P6HXJ8-F1
#
_cell.length_a   1.000
_cell.length_b   1.000
_cell.length_c   1.000
_cell.angle_alpha   90.00
_cell.angle_beta   90.00
_cell.angle_gamma   90.00
#
_symmetry.space_group_name_H-M   'P 1'
#
loop_
_entity.id
_entity.type
_entity.pdbx_description
1 polymer ?
#
loop_
_entity_poly.entity_id
_entity_poly.type
_entity_poly.pdbx_seq_one_letter_code
_entity_poly.pdbx_strand_id
1 'polypeptide(L)'
;MTADMTAGTRTNPNWMISTFNRLFRRCHPFALFYAKYSFRPFKHHSGCVNALNFSHSGHLIASGSDDQRVAVTDFYSGKLITRFHSGHKLNVFQVCLIYYLLLLYN
;
A
#
# COMPACT_ATOMS: atom_id res chain seq x y z
N MET A 1 -17.96 -34.38 0.26
CA MET A 1 -19.06 -33.49 -0.15
C MET A 1 -18.44 -32.25 -0.78
N THR A 2 -18.80 -32.00 -2.03
CA THR A 2 -18.12 -31.10 -2.98
C THR A 2 -18.23 -29.64 -2.57
N ALA A 3 -17.12 -28.90 -2.62
CA ALA A 3 -17.14 -27.45 -2.52
C ALA A 3 -17.87 -26.89 -3.75
N ASP A 4 -19.03 -26.29 -3.53
CA ASP A 4 -19.78 -25.58 -4.56
C ASP A 4 -18.96 -24.37 -5.05
N MET A 5 -18.51 -24.45 -6.31
CA MET A 5 -17.77 -23.39 -7.01
C MET A 5 -18.70 -22.44 -7.78
N THR A 6 -19.93 -22.18 -7.32
CA THR A 6 -20.73 -21.04 -7.81
C THR A 6 -20.23 -19.72 -7.19
N ALA A 7 -18.94 -19.43 -7.35
CA ALA A 7 -18.41 -18.08 -7.17
C ALA A 7 -18.97 -17.20 -8.30
N GLY A 8 -19.64 -16.12 -7.92
CA GLY A 8 -20.33 -15.19 -8.82
C GLY A 8 -19.52 -14.92 -10.10
N THR A 9 -20.20 -15.12 -11.23
CA THR A 9 -19.64 -14.93 -12.57
C THR A 9 -18.96 -13.56 -12.68
N ARG A 10 -17.83 -13.52 -13.39
CA ARG A 10 -17.03 -12.32 -13.74
C ARG A 10 -17.80 -11.17 -14.43
N THR A 11 -19.12 -11.30 -14.58
CA THR A 11 -20.05 -10.35 -15.19
C THR A 11 -20.56 -9.29 -14.22
N ASN A 12 -20.34 -9.43 -12.91
CA ASN A 12 -20.67 -8.38 -11.94
C ASN A 12 -19.46 -7.44 -11.75
N PRO A 13 -19.54 -6.13 -12.08
CA PRO A 13 -18.41 -5.20 -11.97
C PRO A 13 -17.87 -5.06 -10.55
N ASN A 14 -18.66 -5.45 -9.53
CA ASN A 14 -18.29 -5.38 -8.13
C ASN A 14 -17.88 -6.74 -7.53
N TRP A 15 -17.61 -7.75 -8.36
CA TRP A 15 -17.25 -9.09 -7.90
C TRP A 15 -16.02 -9.09 -6.97
N MET A 16 -15.02 -8.25 -7.26
CA MET A 16 -13.83 -8.09 -6.41
C MET A 16 -14.19 -7.53 -5.04
N ILE A 17 -15.07 -6.52 -4.97
CA ILE A 17 -15.54 -5.92 -3.71
C ILE A 17 -16.35 -6.93 -2.89
N SER A 18 -17.22 -7.69 -3.55
CA SER A 18 -18.02 -8.75 -2.91
C SER A 18 -17.14 -9.87 -2.34
N THR A 19 -16.14 -10.30 -3.11
CA THR A 19 -15.19 -11.35 -2.73
C THR A 19 -14.29 -10.88 -1.59
N PHE A 20 -13.78 -9.65 -1.68
CA PHE A 20 -13.05 -8.96 -0.62
C PHE A 20 -13.89 -8.92 0.67
N ASN A 21 -15.09 -8.37 0.62
CA ASN A 21 -15.98 -8.30 1.79
C ASN A 21 -16.28 -9.68 2.41
N ARG A 22 -16.40 -10.73 1.60
CA ARG A 22 -16.66 -12.10 2.08
C ARG A 22 -15.43 -12.72 2.76
N LEU A 23 -14.24 -12.52 2.22
CA LEU A 23 -12.99 -13.02 2.80
C LEU A 23 -12.64 -12.29 4.10
N PHE A 24 -12.85 -10.97 4.16
CA PHE A 24 -12.47 -10.16 5.32
C PHE A 24 -13.45 -10.27 6.51
N ARG A 25 -14.74 -10.61 6.29
CA ARG A 25 -15.69 -10.88 7.40
C ARG A 25 -15.31 -12.06 8.29
N ARG A 26 -14.45 -12.97 7.83
CA ARG A 26 -13.93 -14.08 8.64
C ARG A 26 -12.76 -13.70 9.55
N CYS A 27 -12.11 -12.55 9.31
CA CYS A 27 -10.95 -12.07 10.07
C CYS A 27 -11.33 -10.83 10.87
N HIS A 28 -11.97 -11.02 12.03
CA HIS A 28 -12.50 -9.96 12.90
C HIS A 28 -11.52 -8.80 13.23
N PRO A 29 -10.22 -9.03 13.54
CA PRO A 29 -9.31 -7.91 13.84
C PRO A 29 -8.96 -7.06 12.62
N PHE A 30 -8.89 -7.66 11.42
CA PHE A 30 -8.62 -6.93 10.19
C PHE A 30 -9.84 -6.13 9.71
N ALA A 31 -11.05 -6.69 9.83
CA ALA A 31 -12.28 -6.00 9.43
C ALA A 31 -12.56 -4.76 10.30
N LEU A 32 -12.31 -4.83 11.61
CA LEU A 32 -12.41 -3.66 12.50
C LEU A 32 -11.35 -2.60 12.20
N PHE A 33 -10.14 -3.00 11.81
CA PHE A 33 -9.10 -2.08 11.36
C PHE A 33 -9.54 -1.30 10.11
N TYR A 34 -10.08 -1.98 9.09
CA TYR A 34 -10.63 -1.33 7.89
C TYR A 34 -11.86 -0.46 8.18
N ALA A 35 -12.70 -0.85 9.15
CA ALA A 35 -13.87 -0.06 9.54
C ALA A 35 -13.51 1.18 10.38
N LYS A 36 -12.44 1.10 11.18
CA LYS A 36 -11.95 2.19 12.03
C LYS A 36 -11.14 3.23 11.26
N TYR A 37 -10.32 2.80 10.30
CA TYR A 37 -9.49 3.68 9.49
C TYR A 37 -10.14 3.91 8.12
N SER A 38 -10.58 5.14 7.86
CA SER A 38 -11.07 5.54 6.54
C SER A 38 -9.88 5.59 5.57
N PHE A 39 -9.64 4.49 4.86
CA PHE A 39 -8.60 4.40 3.84
C PHE A 39 -8.97 5.29 2.65
N ARG A 40 -8.39 6.48 2.60
CA ARG A 40 -8.41 7.33 1.42
C ARG A 40 -7.16 7.06 0.59
N PRO A 41 -7.27 6.98 -0.75
CA PRO A 41 -6.10 6.80 -1.60
C PRO A 41 -5.15 7.99 -1.46
N PHE A 42 -3.86 7.71 -1.23
CA PHE A 42 -2.81 8.73 -1.19
C PHE A 42 -2.54 9.27 -2.58
N LYS A 43 -2.96 10.50 -2.85
CA LYS A 43 -2.73 11.19 -4.13
C LYS A 43 -1.40 11.94 -4.13
N HIS A 44 -0.30 11.22 -3.88
CA HIS A 44 1.04 11.82 -3.80
C HIS A 44 1.83 11.73 -5.11
N HIS A 45 1.43 10.84 -6.02
CA HIS A 45 2.09 10.65 -7.30
C HIS A 45 1.17 11.04 -8.46
N SER A 46 1.77 11.56 -9.53
CA SER A 46 1.08 11.86 -10.79
C SER A 46 1.21 10.74 -11.84
N GLY A 47 1.93 9.67 -11.51
CA GLY A 47 2.09 8.47 -12.36
C GLY A 47 1.83 7.20 -11.57
N CYS A 48 2.00 6.04 -12.22
CA CYS A 48 1.85 4.74 -11.58
C CYS A 48 2.84 4.60 -10.43
N VAL A 49 2.39 4.02 -9.31
CA VAL A 49 3.26 3.66 -8.19
C VAL A 49 3.76 2.25 -8.45
N ASN A 50 5.08 2.10 -8.59
CA ASN A 50 5.70 0.81 -8.89
C ASN A 50 6.39 0.18 -7.69
N ALA A 51 6.71 1.00 -6.68
CA ALA A 51 7.45 0.57 -5.51
C ALA A 51 6.79 1.05 -4.23
N LEU A 52 6.72 0.17 -3.23
CA LEU A 52 6.24 0.46 -1.88
C LEU A 52 7.13 -0.23 -0.86
N ASN A 53 7.48 0.47 0.22
CA ASN A 53 8.24 -0.11 1.32
C ASN A 53 7.79 0.48 2.65
N PHE A 54 7.52 -0.38 3.63
CA PHE A 54 7.10 0.05 4.96
C PHE A 54 8.30 0.23 5.89
N SER A 55 8.16 1.23 6.76
CA SER A 55 8.35 1.12 8.21
C SER A 55 8.69 -0.26 8.77
N HIS A 56 9.84 -0.51 9.41
CA HIS A 56 9.97 -1.66 10.33
C HIS A 56 8.91 -1.56 11.43
N SER A 57 8.68 -0.33 11.92
CA SER A 57 7.60 0.01 12.84
C SER A 57 6.22 0.13 12.20
N GLY A 58 6.11 0.06 10.86
CA GLY A 58 4.86 0.21 10.12
C GLY A 58 4.26 1.63 10.04
N HIS A 59 4.84 2.62 10.72
CA HIS A 59 4.31 3.99 10.71
C HIS A 59 4.54 4.74 9.40
N LEU A 60 5.62 4.43 8.69
CA LEU A 60 5.99 5.11 7.45
C LEU A 60 5.79 4.20 6.25
N ILE A 61 5.40 4.80 5.13
CA ILE A 61 5.47 4.19 3.80
C ILE A 61 6.35 5.07 2.92
N ALA A 62 7.34 4.47 2.28
CA ALA A 62 7.99 5.04 1.11
C ALA A 62 7.34 4.48 -0.16
N SER A 63 7.05 5.35 -1.12
CA SER A 63 6.51 4.99 -2.44
C SER A 63 7.33 5.60 -3.56
N GLY A 64 7.54 4.86 -4.65
CA GLY A 64 8.23 5.30 -5.86
C GLY A 64 7.35 5.17 -7.10
N SER A 65 7.48 6.09 -8.06
CA SER A 65 6.57 6.21 -9.20
C SER A 65 7.25 6.56 -10.53
N ASP A 66 6.50 6.39 -11.62
CA ASP A 66 6.79 6.90 -12.97
C ASP A 66 6.99 8.42 -13.01
N ASP A 67 6.46 9.16 -12.02
CA ASP A 67 6.67 10.60 -11.89
C ASP A 67 8.08 11.00 -11.41
N GLN A 68 9.00 10.02 -11.39
CA GLN A 68 10.41 10.14 -11.01
C GLN A 68 10.62 10.59 -9.56
N ARG A 69 9.57 10.55 -8.73
CA ARG A 69 9.63 11.01 -7.35
C ARG A 69 9.43 9.86 -6.38
N VAL A 70 9.92 10.10 -5.18
CA VAL A 70 9.66 9.29 -3.99
C VAL A 70 8.80 10.11 -3.05
N ALA A 71 7.80 9.48 -2.44
CA ALA A 71 7.01 10.07 -1.36
C ALA A 71 7.16 9.23 -0.09
N VAL A 72 7.26 9.90 1.06
CA VAL A 72 7.25 9.28 2.38
C VAL A 72 6.01 9.79 3.11
N THR A 73 5.19 8.87 3.61
CA THR A 73 3.86 9.15 4.15
C THR A 73 3.69 8.47 5.49
N ASP A 74 3.06 9.15 6.44
CA ASP A 74 2.59 8.53 7.67
C ASP A 74 1.34 7.68 7.36
N PHE A 75 1.41 6.38 7.62
CA PHE A 75 0.39 5.41 7.24
C PHE A 75 -0.93 5.63 7.96
N TYR A 76 -0.90 6.00 9.24
CA TYR A 76 -2.09 6.08 10.09
C TYR A 76 -2.90 7.36 9.84
N SER A 77 -2.21 8.49 9.69
CA SER A 77 -2.83 9.79 9.42
C SER A 77 -3.06 10.04 7.93
N GLY A 78 -2.34 9.32 7.06
CA GLY A 78 -2.29 9.58 5.63
C GLY A 78 -1.60 10.89 5.25
N LYS A 79 -0.87 11.49 6.17
CA LYS A 79 -0.16 12.75 5.95
C LYS A 79 1.12 12.51 5.15
N LEU A 80 1.28 13.25 4.07
CA LEU A 80 2.55 13.31 3.34
C LEU A 80 3.62 13.96 4.23
N ILE A 81 4.69 13.24 4.52
CA ILE A 81 5.83 13.74 5.29
C ILE A 81 6.79 14.47 4.36
N THR A 82 7.16 13.84 3.25
CA THR A 82 8.00 14.46 2.23
C THR A 82 7.77 13.85 0.86
N ARG A 83 8.07 14.62 -0.18
CA ARG A 83 8.09 14.16 -1.57
C ARG A 83 9.22 14.86 -2.30
N PHE A 84 10.08 14.10 -2.96
CA PHE A 84 11.26 14.63 -3.62
C PHE A 84 11.55 13.89 -4.92
N HIS A 85 12.28 14.56 -5.82
CA HIS A 85 12.77 13.94 -7.05
C HIS A 85 13.84 12.91 -6.70
N SER A 86 13.71 11.70 -7.24
CA SER A 86 14.62 10.59 -6.93
C SER A 86 15.98 10.71 -7.62
N GLY A 87 16.08 11.58 -8.64
CA GLY A 87 17.24 11.70 -9.52
C GLY A 87 17.16 10.77 -10.73
N HIS A 88 16.25 9.78 -10.72
CA HIS A 88 15.96 8.96 -11.88
C HIS A 88 15.34 9.80 -12.99
N LYS A 89 15.70 9.50 -14.25
CA LYS A 89 15.11 10.13 -15.45
C LYS A 89 13.91 9.36 -16.00
N LEU A 90 13.59 8.23 -15.38
CA LEU A 90 12.56 7.27 -15.75
C LEU A 90 11.96 6.69 -14.45
N ASN A 91 11.15 5.65 -14.59
CA ASN A 91 10.37 5.04 -13.52
C ASN A 91 11.22 4.62 -12.32
N VAL A 92 10.73 4.92 -11.11
CA VAL A 92 11.31 4.39 -9.87
C VAL A 92 10.73 3.01 -9.62
N PHE A 93 11.50 1.96 -9.91
CA PHE A 93 11.04 0.57 -9.78
C PHE A 93 11.17 -0.01 -8.38
N GLN A 94 12.03 0.56 -7.53
CA GLN A 94 12.23 0.07 -6.17
C GLN A 94 12.57 1.21 -5.21
N VAL A 95 12.05 1.11 -3.99
CA VAL A 95 12.41 1.95 -2.85
C VAL A 95 12.64 1.05 -1.64
N CYS A 96 13.57 1.43 -0.77
CA CYS A 96 13.85 0.71 0.46
C CYS A 96 14.11 1.70 1.58
N LEU A 97 13.36 1.60 2.68
CA LEU A 97 13.68 2.30 3.90
C LEU A 97 14.72 1.45 4.64
N ILE A 98 15.93 1.98 4.77
CA ILE A 98 17.00 1.33 5.53
C ILE A 98 16.80 1.64 7.01
N TYR A 99 16.76 0.60 7.84
CA TYR A 99 16.78 0.72 9.29
C TYR A 99 18.21 0.57 9.78
N TYR A 100 18.58 1.36 10.79
CA TYR A 100 19.93 1.50 11.34
C TYR A 100 20.60 0.15 11.62
N LEU A 101 21.40 -0.31 10.66
CA LEU A 101 22.46 -1.31 10.86
C LEU A 101 23.82 -0.80 10.32
N LEU A 102 23.88 0.46 9.86
CA LEU A 102 25.10 1.10 9.33
C LEU A 102 25.81 2.01 10.33
N LEU A 103 25.39 2.10 11.60
CA LEU A 103 26.10 2.85 12.65
C LEU A 103 26.95 1.98 13.60
N LEU A 104 27.03 0.66 13.38
CA LEU A 104 27.85 -0.25 14.22
C LEU A 104 29.21 -0.60 13.59
N TYR A 105 29.60 0.06 12.50
CA TYR A 105 30.94 -0.07 11.90
C TYR A 105 31.63 1.31 11.84
N ASN A 106 31.86 1.91 13.01
CA ASN A 106 32.94 2.87 13.24
C ASN A 106 33.81 2.33 14.38
#